data_AF-A0A2E1STM4-F1
#
_entry.id   AF-A0A2E1STM4-F1
#
_cell.length_a   1.000
_cell.length_b   1.000
_cell.length_c   1.000
_cell.angle_alpha   90.00
_cell.angle_beta   90.00
_cell.angle_gamma   90.00
#
_symmetry.space_group_name_H-M   'P 1'
#
loop_
_entity.id
_entity.type
_entity.pdbx_description
1 polymer ?
#
loop_
_entity_poly.entity_id
_entity_poly.type
_entity_poly.pdbx_seq_one_letter_code
_entity_poly.pdbx_strand_id
1 'polypeptide(L)'
;MKFVSTFEITKGFERWLHLVDVELKPKLEEYGVKVHFACANDDETRVYDMSEIEDPSRVEAFLSDEEVIKLRAEAGVNPDSTDVLSTVVKSKVW
;
A
#
# COMPACT_ATOMS: atom_id res chain seq x y z
N MET A 1 -9.11 8.21 -6.85
CA MET A 1 -8.11 7.78 -7.85
C MET A 1 -7.65 6.38 -7.52
N LYS A 2 -7.66 5.46 -8.49
CA LYS A 2 -7.12 4.11 -8.35
C LYS A 2 -5.75 4.03 -8.99
N PHE A 3 -4.85 3.25 -8.42
CA PHE A 3 -3.51 3.05 -8.95
C PHE A 3 -2.97 1.67 -8.56
N VAL A 4 -2.04 1.16 -9.36
CA VAL A 4 -1.23 -0.01 -9.02
C VAL A 4 0.13 0.48 -8.55
N SER A 5 0.60 -0.02 -7.42
CA SER A 5 1.93 0.26 -6.88
C SER A 5 2.74 -1.00 -6.66
N THR A 6 4.05 -0.83 -6.53
CA THR A 6 4.98 -1.87 -6.11
C THR A 6 6.01 -1.32 -5.14
N PHE A 7 6.50 -2.17 -4.24
CA PHE A 7 7.57 -1.87 -3.30
C PHE A 7 8.17 -3.17 -2.76
N GLU A 8 9.41 -3.09 -2.32
CA GLU A 8 10.12 -4.19 -1.69
C GLU A 8 9.70 -4.36 -0.25
N ILE A 9 9.69 -5.62 0.18
CA ILE A 9 9.42 -6.06 1.55
C ILE A 9 10.52 -7.03 2.00
N THR A 10 10.77 -7.07 3.30
CA THR A 10 11.85 -7.90 3.90
C THR A 10 11.35 -8.88 4.95
N LYS A 11 10.06 -8.83 5.31
CA LYS A 11 9.46 -9.65 6.39
C LYS A 11 8.36 -10.60 5.90
N GLY A 12 8.29 -10.85 4.60
CA GLY A 12 7.29 -11.73 3.98
C GLY A 12 5.92 -11.09 3.78
N PHE A 13 5.11 -11.71 2.92
CA PHE A 13 3.84 -11.12 2.49
C PHE A 13 2.77 -11.10 3.58
N GLU A 14 2.71 -12.14 4.42
CA GLU A 14 1.77 -12.22 5.55
C GLU A 14 1.95 -11.08 6.57
N ARG A 15 3.20 -10.67 6.84
CA ARG A 15 3.46 -9.52 7.71
C ARG A 15 2.92 -8.23 7.11
N TRP A 16 3.01 -8.08 5.79
CA TRP A 16 2.48 -6.94 5.08
C TRP A 16 0.94 -6.94 5.06
N LEU A 17 0.29 -8.09 4.90
CA LEU A 17 -1.17 -8.20 5.03
C LEU A 17 -1.62 -7.78 6.44
N HIS A 18 -0.94 -8.24 7.48
CA HIS A 18 -1.24 -7.84 8.86
C HIS A 18 -1.10 -6.31 9.07
N LEU A 19 -0.05 -5.71 8.50
CA LEU A 19 0.11 -4.25 8.53
C LEU A 19 -1.13 -3.55 7.96
N VAL A 20 -1.58 -3.96 6.76
CA VAL A 20 -2.70 -3.30 6.06
C VAL A 20 -4.03 -3.52 6.78
N ASP A 21 -4.32 -4.76 7.19
CA ASP A 21 -5.63 -5.15 7.73
C ASP A 21 -5.83 -4.74 9.20
N VAL A 22 -4.74 -4.53 9.94
CA VAL A 22 -4.80 -4.30 11.39
C VAL A 22 -4.16 -2.97 11.78
N GLU A 23 -2.88 -2.76 11.48
CA GLU A 23 -2.12 -1.62 12.01
C GLU A 23 -2.40 -0.30 11.26
N LEU A 24 -2.44 -0.34 9.93
CA LEU A 24 -2.72 0.82 9.07
C LEU A 24 -4.20 1.08 8.90
N LYS A 25 -5.09 0.14 9.24
CA LYS A 25 -6.53 0.28 9.00
C LYS A 25 -7.13 1.60 9.48
N PRO A 26 -6.82 2.13 10.68
CA PRO A 26 -7.33 3.43 11.12
C PRO A 26 -6.89 4.59 10.21
N LYS A 27 -5.62 4.57 9.74
CA LYS A 27 -5.08 5.56 8.82
C LYS A 27 -5.67 5.43 7.42
N LEU A 28 -5.85 4.20 6.93
CA LEU A 28 -6.51 3.95 5.66
C LEU A 28 -7.94 4.53 5.66
N GLU A 29 -8.69 4.32 6.74
CA GLU A 29 -10.02 4.91 6.92
C GLU A 29 -9.96 6.45 7.05
N GLU A 30 -9.02 7.00 7.82
CA GLU A 30 -8.83 8.45 8.00
C GLU A 30 -8.58 9.19 6.67
N TYR A 31 -7.74 8.60 5.81
CA TYR A 31 -7.34 9.19 4.53
C TYR A 31 -8.23 8.76 3.35
N GLY A 32 -9.24 7.91 3.58
CA GLY A 32 -10.10 7.38 2.52
C GLY A 32 -9.33 6.53 1.50
N VAL A 33 -8.35 5.76 1.99
CA VAL A 33 -7.54 4.83 1.19
C VAL A 33 -8.10 3.41 1.35
N LYS A 34 -8.27 2.71 0.24
CA LYS A 34 -8.73 1.33 0.20
C LYS A 34 -7.80 0.49 -0.66
N VAL A 35 -7.27 -0.58 -0.09
CA VAL A 35 -6.55 -1.62 -0.84
C VAL A 35 -7.57 -2.63 -1.37
N HIS A 36 -7.60 -2.84 -2.68
CA HIS A 36 -8.56 -3.75 -3.34
C HIS A 36 -7.96 -5.13 -3.62
N PHE A 37 -6.66 -5.17 -3.86
CA PHE A 37 -5.92 -6.38 -4.19
C PHE A 37 -4.47 -6.18 -3.79
N ALA A 38 -3.82 -7.28 -3.42
CA ALA A 38 -2.38 -7.34 -3.30
C ALA A 38 -1.85 -8.74 -3.58
N CYS A 39 -0.66 -8.82 -4.12
CA CYS A 39 0.12 -10.05 -4.24
C CYS A 39 1.61 -9.78 -4.02
N ALA A 40 2.38 -10.86 -3.90
CA ALA A 40 3.83 -10.82 -3.90
C ALA A 40 4.41 -11.65 -5.05
N ASN A 41 5.69 -11.41 -5.37
CA ASN A 41 6.49 -12.28 -6.21
C ASN A 41 6.84 -13.60 -5.50
N ASP A 42 7.36 -14.58 -6.26
CA ASP A 42 7.62 -15.95 -5.80
C ASP A 42 8.50 -16.05 -4.55
N ASP A 43 9.44 -15.13 -4.37
CA ASP A 43 10.37 -15.05 -3.23
C ASP A 43 9.89 -14.12 -2.11
N GLU A 44 8.68 -13.56 -2.23
CA GLU A 44 8.05 -12.64 -1.27
C GLU A 44 8.91 -11.43 -0.89
N THR A 45 9.70 -10.92 -1.83
CA THR A 45 10.56 -9.74 -1.64
C THR A 45 9.94 -8.46 -2.17
N ARG A 46 8.81 -8.54 -2.90
CA ARG A 46 8.15 -7.39 -3.52
C ARG A 46 6.65 -7.58 -3.61
N VAL A 47 5.91 -6.56 -3.22
CA VAL A 47 4.45 -6.49 -3.28
C VAL A 47 4.01 -5.76 -4.54
N TYR A 48 2.84 -6.14 -5.05
CA TYR A 48 2.07 -5.42 -6.06
C TYR A 48 0.66 -5.25 -5.54
N ASP A 49 0.20 -4.02 -5.35
CA ASP A 49 -1.12 -3.73 -4.82
C ASP A 49 -1.91 -2.80 -5.74
N MET A 50 -3.24 -2.92 -5.71
CA MET A 50 -4.15 -1.95 -6.30
C MET A 50 -4.86 -1.20 -5.19
N SER A 51 -4.54 0.08 -5.06
CA SER A 51 -5.12 0.98 -4.07
C SER A 51 -6.04 2.01 -4.70
N GLU A 52 -7.03 2.47 -3.94
CA GLU A 52 -7.93 3.57 -4.27
C GLU A 52 -7.87 4.61 -3.17
N ILE A 53 -7.65 5.86 -3.54
CA ILE A 53 -7.83 6.99 -2.63
C ILE A 53 -9.07 7.78 -3.05
N GLU A 54 -9.98 8.06 -2.12
CA GLU A 54 -11.20 8.81 -2.41
C GLU A 54 -10.89 10.25 -2.84
N ASP A 55 -10.00 10.92 -2.10
CA ASP A 55 -9.53 12.28 -2.39
C ASP A 55 -8.05 12.27 -2.83
N PRO A 56 -7.76 12.42 -4.14
CA PRO A 56 -6.40 12.45 -4.66
C PRO A 56 -5.52 13.54 -4.03
N SER A 57 -6.09 14.63 -3.54
CA SER A 57 -5.31 15.71 -2.89
C SER A 57 -4.68 15.27 -1.57
N ARG A 58 -5.16 14.15 -0.99
CA ARG A 58 -4.67 13.59 0.28
C ARG A 58 -3.60 12.52 0.11
N VAL A 59 -3.22 12.15 -1.12
CA VAL A 59 -2.18 11.14 -1.39
C VAL A 59 -0.86 11.54 -0.74
N GLU A 60 -0.39 12.75 -1.01
CA GLU A 60 0.91 13.21 -0.50
C GLU A 60 0.90 13.28 1.02
N ALA A 61 -0.22 13.71 1.63
CA ALA A 61 -0.39 13.74 3.07
C ALA A 61 -0.35 12.32 3.69
N PHE A 62 -1.01 11.34 3.08
CA PHE A 62 -0.97 9.95 3.54
C PHE A 62 0.44 9.35 3.43
N LEU A 63 1.13 9.57 2.30
CA LEU A 63 2.47 9.04 2.07
C LEU A 63 3.54 9.72 2.95
N SER A 64 3.29 10.96 3.37
CA SER A 64 4.18 11.74 4.24
C SER A 64 3.83 11.65 5.73
N ASP A 65 2.75 10.94 6.08
CA ASP A 65 2.34 10.75 7.48
C ASP A 65 3.42 9.91 8.21
N GLU A 66 4.02 10.48 9.25
CA GLU A 66 5.14 9.88 9.97
C GLU A 66 4.78 8.51 10.56
N GLU A 67 3.54 8.33 11.01
CA GLU A 67 3.07 7.06 11.55
C GLU A 67 2.93 6.01 10.44
N VAL A 68 2.42 6.42 9.27
CA VAL A 68 2.34 5.54 8.10
C VAL A 68 3.73 5.09 7.64
N ILE A 69 4.68 6.03 7.53
CA ILE A 69 6.07 5.73 7.15
C ILE A 69 6.69 4.77 8.16
N LYS A 70 6.54 5.06 9.46
CA LYS A 70 7.09 4.25 10.55
C LYS A 70 6.53 2.82 10.52
N LEU A 71 5.21 2.66 10.47
CA LEU A 71 4.57 1.33 10.47
C LEU A 71 4.97 0.51 9.23
N ARG A 72 5.06 1.15 8.07
CA ARG A 72 5.55 0.50 6.84
C ARG A 72 6.99 0.02 6.98
N ALA A 73 7.89 0.86 7.48
CA ALA A 73 9.28 0.49 7.72
C ALA A 73 9.42 -0.63 8.76
N GLU A 74 8.65 -0.58 9.86
CA GLU A 74 8.62 -1.63 10.89
C GLU A 74 8.08 -2.95 10.37
N ALA A 75 7.13 -2.93 9.43
CA ALA A 75 6.67 -4.11 8.70
C ALA A 75 7.65 -4.61 7.64
N GLY A 76 8.76 -3.90 7.41
CA GLY A 76 9.83 -4.30 6.50
C GLY A 76 9.66 -3.81 5.06
N VAL A 77 8.76 -2.85 4.80
CA VAL A 77 8.67 -2.15 3.51
C VAL A 77 9.88 -1.24 3.35
N ASN A 78 10.50 -1.25 2.17
CA ASN A 78 11.52 -0.28 1.79
C ASN A 78 10.85 0.96 1.15
N PRO A 79 10.77 2.12 1.84
CA PRO A 79 10.05 3.29 1.32
C PRO A 79 10.62 3.78 -0.01
N ASP A 80 11.94 3.72 -0.18
CA ASP A 80 12.66 4.20 -1.37
C ASP A 80 12.40 3.35 -2.61
N SER A 81 11.88 2.12 -2.43
CA SER A 81 11.52 1.22 -3.53
C SER A 81 10.08 1.41 -4.03
N THR A 82 9.32 2.30 -3.40
CA THR A 82 7.91 2.52 -3.73
C THR A 82 7.79 3.19 -5.10
N ASP A 83 7.05 2.54 -5.99
CA ASP A 83 6.76 3.05 -7.32
C ASP A 83 5.27 2.89 -7.67
N VAL A 84 4.73 3.85 -8.42
CA VAL A 84 3.37 3.82 -8.95
C VAL A 84 3.44 3.37 -10.40
N LEU A 85 3.06 2.11 -10.64
CA LEU A 85 3.17 1.48 -11.96
C LEU A 85 2.17 2.06 -12.97
N SER A 86 0.93 2.34 -12.54
CA SER A 86 -0.09 2.94 -13.40
C SER A 86 -1.28 3.46 -12.61
N THR A 87 -1.91 4.52 -13.11
CA THR A 87 -3.28 4.88 -12.73
C THR A 87 -4.27 3.89 -13.34
N VAL A 88 -5.34 3.56 -12.62
CA VAL A 88 -6.37 2.60 -13.04
C VAL A 88 -7.70 3.33 -13.29
N VAL A 89 -8.20 3.26 -14.52
CA VAL A 89 -9.49 3.88 -14.91
C VAL A 89 -10.64 2.86 -14.87
N LYS A 90 -10.35 1.59 -15.15
CA LYS A 90 -11.30 0.48 -15.12
C LYS A 90 -10.68 -0.70 -14.39
N SER A 91 -11.43 -1.32 -13.48
CA SER A 91 -11.03 -2.55 -12.82
C SER A 91 -12.23 -3.46 -12.60
N LYS A 92 -11.96 -4.76 -12.53
CA LYS A 92 -12.93 -5.78 -12.15
C LYS A 92 -12.26 -6.72 -11.14
N VAL A 93 -12.87 -6.83 -9.96
CA VAL A 93 -12.57 -7.90 -9.00
C VAL A 93 -13.63 -8.97 -9.24
N TRP A 94 -13.21 -10.22 -9.42
CA TRP A 94 -14.11 -11.35 -9.69
C TRP A 94 -14.72 -11.90 -8.40
#